data_AF-A0A6G9XYB9-F1
#
_entry.id   AF-A0A6G9XYB9-F1
#
_cell.length_a   1.000
_cell.length_b   1.000
_cell.length_c   1.000
_cell.angle_alpha   90.00
_cell.angle_beta   90.00
_cell.angle_gamma   90.00
#
_symmetry.space_group_name_H-M   'P 1'
#
loop_
_entity.id
_entity.type
_entity.pdbx_description
1 polymer ?
#
loop_
_entity_poly.entity_id
_entity_poly.type
_entity_poly.pdbx_seq_one_letter_code
_entity_poly.pdbx_strand_id
1 'polypeptide(L)' 'MSVDEAALHHRIQELEAENAELKKKADNRKKLTHNDVRWIRRLAANARVSHAELAEMYGVGEPNISRIVRRIYYPEVA' A
#
# COMPACT_ATOMS: atom_id res chain seq x y z
N MET A 1 -0.81 12.90 32.18
CA MET A 1 -0.36 11.71 31.42
C MET A 1 0.01 10.64 32.43
N SER A 2 -0.62 9.47 32.34
CA SER A 2 -0.16 8.33 33.15
C SER A 2 1.14 7.78 32.55
N VAL A 3 1.96 7.11 33.38
CA VAL A 3 3.23 6.50 32.93
C VAL A 3 2.98 5.51 31.78
N ASP A 4 1.83 4.85 31.77
CA ASP A 4 1.43 3.89 30.74
C ASP A 4 1.15 4.56 29.38
N GLU A 5 0.54 5.75 29.39
CA GLU A 5 0.28 6.52 28.18
C GLU A 5 1.59 6.99 27.53
N ALA A 6 2.55 7.45 28.34
CA ALA A 6 3.87 7.86 27.86
C ALA A 6 4.65 6.68 27.24
N ALA A 7 4.57 5.49 27.86
CA ALA A 7 5.20 4.28 27.34
C ALA A 7 4.57 3.84 26.00
N LEU A 8 3.25 3.95 25.87
CA LEU A 8 2.55 3.64 24.61
C LEU A 8 2.95 4.60 23.49
N HIS A 9 3.03 5.90 23.76
CA HIS A 9 3.48 6.87 22.77
C HIS A 9 4.92 6.61 22.32
N HIS A 10 5.82 6.31 23.27
CA HIS A 10 7.19 5.93 22.93
C HIS A 10 7.23 4.70 22.04
N ARG A 11 6.44 3.67 22.36
CA ARG A 11 6.38 2.44 21.56
C ARG A 11 5.83 2.68 20.16
N ILE A 12 4.83 3.54 20.00
CA ILE A 12 4.30 3.94 18.69
C ILE A 12 5.40 4.60 17.86
N GLN A 13 6.14 5.54 18.45
CA GLN A 13 7.23 6.24 17.76
C GLN A 13 8.34 5.27 17.30
N GLU A 14 8.72 4.31 18.14
CA GLU A 14 9.67 3.26 17.77
C GLU A 14 9.16 2.42 16.59
N LEU A 15 7.90 1.98 16.65
CA LEU A 15 7.29 1.17 15.60
C LEU A 15 7.17 1.93 14.28
N GLU A 16 6.86 3.23 14.33
CA GLU A 16 6.81 4.09 13.15
C GLU A 16 8.20 4.25 12.50
N ALA A 17 9.24 4.43 13.31
CA ALA A 17 10.62 4.52 12.83
C ALA A 17 11.09 3.21 12.20
N GLU A 18 10.82 2.07 12.87
CA GLU A 18 11.17 0.75 12.35
C GLU A 18 10.42 0.46 11.03
N ASN A 19 9.12 0.75 10.98
CA ASN A 19 8.33 0.60 9.76
C ASN A 19 8.87 1.47 8.61
N ALA A 20 9.29 2.71 8.89
CA ALA A 20 9.89 3.58 7.88
C ALA A 20 11.19 2.99 7.32
N GLU A 21 12.04 2.41 8.16
CA GLU A 21 13.27 1.74 7.73
C GLU A 21 13.01 0.46 6.95
N LEU A 22 12.02 -0.34 7.35
CA LEU A 22 11.61 -1.54 6.63
C LEU A 22 11.05 -1.19 5.24
N LYS A 23 10.23 -0.15 5.12
CA LYS A 23 9.69 0.33 3.84
C LYS A 23 10.79 0.78 2.87
N LYS A 24 11.84 1.45 3.36
CA LYS A 24 13.00 1.82 2.53
C LYS A 24 13.73 0.60 1.96
N LYS A 25 13.74 -0.51 2.69
CA LYS A 25 14.39 -1.77 2.30
C LYS A 25 13.49 -2.68 1.48
N ALA A 26 12.20 -2.40 1.39
CA ALA A 26 11.24 -3.26 0.73
C ALA A 26 11.41 -3.26 -0.80
N ASP A 27 11.35 -4.45 -1.40
CA ASP A 27 11.39 -4.59 -2.86
C ASP A 27 10.01 -4.25 -3.46
N ASN A 28 9.91 -3.06 -4.03
CA ASN A 28 8.70 -2.58 -4.72
C ASN A 28 8.40 -3.34 -6.04
N ARG A 29 9.16 -4.38 -6.37
CA ARG A 29 8.94 -5.27 -7.53
C ARG A 29 8.13 -6.51 -7.21
N LYS A 30 7.44 -6.56 -6.05
CA LYS A 30 6.52 -7.64 -5.71
C LYS A 30 5.57 -7.91 -6.89
N LYS A 31 5.41 -9.19 -7.26
CA LYS A 31 4.44 -9.58 -8.29
C LYS A 31 3.04 -9.57 -7.68
N LEU A 32 2.14 -8.80 -8.29
CA LEU A 32 0.73 -8.78 -7.92
C LEU A 32 0.01 -10.01 -8.46
N THR A 33 -0.91 -10.55 -7.67
CA THR A 33 -1.81 -11.61 -8.11
C THR A 33 -2.99 -11.04 -8.90
N HIS A 34 -3.70 -11.88 -9.65
CA HIS A 34 -4.94 -11.49 -10.32
C HIS A 34 -6.01 -11.00 -9.33
N ASN A 35 -6.02 -11.53 -8.10
CA ASN A 35 -6.93 -11.09 -7.05
C ASN A 35 -6.56 -9.69 -6.55
N ASP A 36 -5.26 -9.39 -6.37
CA ASP A 36 -4.81 -8.04 -6.01
C ASP A 36 -5.23 -7.02 -7.05
N VAL A 37 -5.03 -7.32 -8.34
CA VAL A 37 -5.43 -6.47 -9.46
C VAL A 37 -6.94 -6.19 -9.44
N ARG A 38 -7.76 -7.21 -9.17
CA ARG A 38 -9.22 -7.08 -9.05
C ARG A 38 -9.60 -6.13 -7.90
N TRP A 39 -8.99 -6.28 -6.75
CA TRP A 39 -9.26 -5.42 -5.59
C TRP A 39 -8.76 -3.99 -5.78
N ILE A 40 -7.58 -3.80 -6.35
CA ILE A 40 -7.06 -2.46 -6.71
C ILE A 40 -8.07 -1.73 -7.60
N ARG A 41 -8.56 -2.38 -8.66
CA ARG A 41 -9.58 -1.80 -9.56
C ARG A 41 -10.88 -1.48 -8.82
N ARG A 42 -11.35 -2.38 -7.96
CA ARG A 42 -12.57 -2.19 -7.19
C ARG A 42 -12.45 -1.01 -6.22
N LEU A 43 -11.33 -0.89 -5.52
CA LEU A 43 -11.06 0.18 -4.56
C LEU A 43 -10.91 1.53 -5.28
N ALA A 44 -10.15 1.59 -6.38
CA ALA A 44 -10.00 2.80 -7.18
C ALA A 44 -11.35 3.31 -7.75
N ALA A 45 -12.27 2.40 -8.08
CA ALA A 45 -13.57 2.75 -8.64
C ALA A 45 -14.62 3.14 -7.58
N ASN A 46 -14.59 2.55 -6.39
CA ASN A 46 -15.70 2.63 -5.42
C ASN A 46 -15.34 3.32 -4.11
N ALA A 47 -14.05 3.41 -3.78
CA ALA A 47 -13.58 4.05 -2.57
C ALA A 47 -12.84 5.33 -2.99
N ARG A 48 -12.96 6.42 -2.23
CA ARG A 48 -12.22 7.68 -2.46
C ARG A 48 -10.74 7.51 -2.10
N VAL A 49 -10.11 6.46 -2.59
CA VAL A 49 -8.73 6.08 -2.31
C VAL A 49 -7.90 6.50 -3.50
N SER A 50 -6.89 7.30 -3.23
CA SER A 50 -5.94 7.77 -4.23
C SER A 50 -5.03 6.65 -4.73
N HIS A 51 -4.38 6.88 -5.87
CA HIS A 51 -3.39 5.92 -6.38
C HIS A 51 -2.18 5.77 -5.45
N ALA A 52 -1.80 6.84 -4.74
CA ALA A 52 -0.72 6.81 -3.76
C ALA A 52 -1.07 5.91 -2.56
N GLU A 53 -2.29 6.00 -2.05
CA GLU A 53 -2.75 5.12 -0.96
C GLU A 53 -2.83 3.65 -1.41
N LEU A 54 -3.29 3.39 -2.63
CA LEU A 54 -3.27 2.03 -3.19
C LEU A 54 -1.84 1.51 -3.39
N ALA A 55 -0.91 2.36 -3.81
CA ALA A 55 0.49 2.00 -3.97
C ALA A 55 1.09 1.57 -2.64
N GLU A 56 0.82 2.33 -1.58
CA GLU A 56 1.24 2.03 -0.21
C GLU A 56 0.61 0.73 0.30
N MET A 57 -0.71 0.57 0.18
CA MET A 57 -1.43 -0.62 0.62
C MET A 57 -0.92 -1.91 -0.02
N TYR A 58 -0.55 -1.84 -1.30
CA TYR A 58 -0.11 -3.01 -2.05
C TYR A 58 1.41 -3.13 -2.17
N GLY A 59 2.19 -2.17 -1.66
CA GLY A 59 3.66 -2.19 -1.71
C GLY A 59 4.21 -2.19 -3.14
N VAL A 60 3.62 -1.37 -4.02
CA VAL A 60 4.04 -1.23 -5.42
C VAL A 60 4.15 0.24 -5.77
N GLY A 61 4.89 0.59 -6.83
CA GLY A 61 4.96 1.98 -7.29
C GLY A 61 3.60 2.49 -7.81
N GLU A 62 3.31 3.77 -7.56
CA GLU A 62 2.12 4.46 -8.09
C GLU A 62 1.94 4.33 -9.62
N PRO A 63 3.00 4.35 -10.46
CA PRO A 63 2.87 4.09 -11.89
C PRO A 63 2.26 2.71 -12.20
N ASN A 64 2.52 1.69 -11.37
CA ASN A 64 1.95 0.36 -11.55
C ASN A 64 0.45 0.36 -11.23
N ILE A 65 0.03 1.05 -10.17
CA ILE A 65 -1.39 1.25 -9.85
C ILE A 65 -2.10 1.94 -11.02
N SER A 66 -1.55 3.04 -11.53
CA SER A 66 -2.10 3.77 -12.67
C SER A 66 -2.28 2.86 -13.90
N ARG A 67 -1.28 2.02 -14.23
CA ARG A 67 -1.36 1.05 -15.33
C ARG A 67 -2.40 -0.05 -15.10
N ILE A 68 -2.58 -0.51 -13.87
CA ILE A 68 -3.57 -1.53 -13.48
C ILE A 68 -4.99 -0.99 -13.59
N VAL A 69 -5.22 0.22 -13.08
CA VAL A 69 -6.52 0.91 -13.11
C VAL A 69 -6.91 1.20 -14.57
N ARG A 70 -5.96 1.66 -15.39
CA ARG A 70 -6.16 1.87 -16.83
C ARG A 70 -6.17 0.58 -17.67
N ARG A 71 -6.05 -0.60 -17.05
CA ARG A 71 -6.06 -1.92 -17.71
C ARG A 71 -4.95 -2.12 -18.76
N ILE A 72 -3.85 -1.38 -18.66
CA ILE A 72 -2.66 -1.54 -19.51
C ILE A 72 -1.88 -2.80 -19.08
N TYR A 73 -1.84 -3.05 -17.77
CA TYR A 73 -1.29 -4.28 -17.19
C TYR A 73 -2.42 -5.21 -16.75
N TYR A 74 -2.18 -6.52 -16.87
CA TYR A 74 -3.17 -7.57 -16.58
C TYR A 74 -4.50 -7.32 -17.33
N PRO A 75 -4.49 -7.32 -18.69
CA PRO A 75 -5.74 -7.20 -19.44
C PRO A 75 -6.67 -8.33 -19.01
N GLU A 76 -7.97 -8.04 -18.91
CA GLU A 76 -8.95 -9.10 -18.70
C GLU A 76 -8.87 -10.03 -19.92
N VAL A 77 -8.53 -11.29 -19.66
CA VAL A 77 -8.63 -12.33 -20.69
C VAL A 77 -10.13 -12.52 -20.92
N ALA A 78 -10.55 -12.28 -22.17
CA ALA A 78 -11.94 -12.44 -22.60
C ALA A 78 -12.42 -13.89 -22.42
#